data_AF-A0A835HH63-F1
#
_entry.id   AF-A0A835HH63-F1
#
_cell.length_a   1.000
_cell.length_b   1.000
_cell.length_c   1.000
_cell.angle_alpha   90.00
_cell.angle_beta   90.00
_cell.angle_gamma   90.00
#
_symmetry.space_group_name_H-M   'P 1'
#
loop_
_entity.id
_entity.type
_entity.pdbx_description
1 polymer ?
#
loop_
_entity_poly.entity_id
_entity_poly.type
_entity_poly.pdbx_seq_one_letter_code
_entity_poly.pdbx_strand_id
1 'polypeptide(L)' 'MLRRMVFESLGVEKYYDGHIESGNYRFRVQKYFVPGHPNETKVGVKAHTDINLMTILSHNQVQGLEVKTKDDHWI' A
#
# COMPACT_ATOMS: atom_id res chain seq x y z
N MET A 1 5.48 7.17 -14.31
CA MET A 1 5.57 8.58 -13.82
C MET A 1 5.87 8.68 -12.33
N LEU A 2 5.03 8.19 -11.40
CA LEU A 2 5.29 8.33 -9.96
C LEU A 2 6.63 7.76 -9.49
N ARG A 3 6.97 6.54 -9.94
CA ARG A 3 8.26 5.93 -9.60
C ARG A 3 9.46 6.75 -10.09
N ARG A 4 9.33 7.40 -11.25
CA ARG A 4 10.38 8.29 -11.79
C ARG A 4 10.58 9.52 -10.91
N MET A 5 9.48 10.16 -10.48
CA MET A 5 9.54 11.30 -9.55
C MET A 5 10.25 10.94 -8.24
N VAL A 6 10.03 9.73 -7.70
CA VAL A 6 10.74 9.26 -6.49
C VAL A 6 12.24 9.16 -6.75
N PHE A 7 12.66 8.53 -7.85
CA PHE A 7 14.08 8.39 -8.19
C PHE A 7 14.77 9.73 -8.44
N GLU A 8 14.09 10.65 -9.12
CA GLU A 8 14.55 12.03 -9.34
C GLU A 8 14.69 12.78 -8.01
N SER A 9 13.69 12.70 -7.11
CA SER A 9 13.74 13.36 -5.80
C SER A 9 14.86 12.86 -4.89
N LEU A 10 15.32 11.62 -5.10
CA LEU A 10 16.41 10.99 -4.38
C LEU A 10 17.77 11.21 -5.07
N GLY A 11 17.83 11.86 -6.24
CA GLY A 11 19.06 12.08 -7.00
C GLY A 11 19.67 10.82 -7.61
N VAL A 12 18.86 9.78 -7.82
CA VAL A 12 19.28 8.43 -8.27
C VAL A 12 18.63 8.02 -9.60
N GLU A 13 18.21 8.99 -10.39
CA GLU A 13 17.54 8.83 -11.70
C GLU A 13 18.26 7.89 -12.66
N LYS A 14 19.60 7.82 -12.63
CA LYS A 14 20.41 6.92 -13.46
C LYS A 14 20.08 5.43 -13.28
N TYR A 15 19.44 5.04 -12.18
CA TYR A 15 19.03 3.65 -11.92
C TYR A 15 17.57 3.36 -12.29
N TYR A 16 16.83 4.36 -12.78
CA TYR A 16 15.40 4.22 -13.04
C TYR A 16 15.09 3.13 -14.08
N ASP A 17 15.76 3.17 -15.24
CA ASP A 17 15.46 2.24 -16.34
C ASP A 17 15.76 0.79 -15.94
N GLY A 18 16.93 0.53 -15.34
CA GLY A 18 17.28 -0.80 -14.84
C GLY A 18 16.32 -1.30 -13.74
N HIS A 19 15.78 -0.41 -12.90
CA HIS A 19 14.75 -0.79 -11.93
C HIS A 19 13.40 -1.11 -12.59
N ILE A 20 13.03 -0.44 -13.67
CA ILE A 20 11.80 -0.75 -14.42
C ILE A 20 11.94 -2.10 -15.13
N GLU A 21 13.09 -2.38 -15.74
CA GLU A 21 13.37 -3.63 -16.46
C GLU A 21 13.44 -4.85 -15.55
N SER A 22 14.02 -4.70 -14.35
CA SER A 22 14.11 -5.76 -13.33
C SER A 22 12.85 -5.89 -12.46
N GLY A 23 11.94 -4.92 -12.55
CA GLY A 23 10.81 -4.79 -11.64
C GLY A 23 9.71 -5.83 -11.89
N ASN A 24 9.34 -6.58 -10.84
CA ASN A 24 8.13 -7.41 -10.85
C ASN A 24 6.94 -6.62 -10.27
N TYR A 25 5.77 -6.75 -10.91
CA TYR A 25 4.53 -6.10 -10.47
C TYR A 25 3.61 -7.13 -9.82
N ARG A 26 3.10 -6.82 -8.63
CA ARG A 26 2.05 -7.63 -7.98
C ARG A 26 0.72 -6.90 -8.09
N PHE A 27 -0.21 -7.51 -8.82
CA PHE A 27 -1.60 -7.09 -8.85
C PHE A 27 -2.40 -7.93 -7.85
N ARG A 28 -3.24 -7.29 -7.04
CA ARG A 28 -4.05 -7.95 -6.03
C ARG A 28 -5.47 -7.40 -6.05
N VAL A 29 -6.45 -8.30 -6.07
CA VAL A 29 -7.87 -7.98 -5.88
C VAL A 29 -8.29 -8.52 -4.53
N GLN A 30 -8.86 -7.66 -3.69
CA GLN A 30 -9.24 -8.00 -2.32
C GLN A 30 -10.75 -7.87 -2.14
N LYS A 31 -11.36 -8.82 -1.43
CA LYS A 31 -12.74 -8.77 -0.96
C LYS A 31 -12.74 -8.96 0.56
N TYR A 32 -13.44 -8.08 1.25
CA TYR A 32 -13.61 -8.14 2.71
C TYR A 32 -15.05 -8.55 3.05
N PHE A 33 -15.21 -9.28 4.16
CA PHE A 33 -16.51 -9.65 4.69
C PHE A 33 -16.99 -8.60 5.69
N VAL A 34 -18.29 -8.35 5.71
CA VAL A 34 -18.93 -7.50 6.72
C VAL A 34 -18.92 -8.23 8.07
N PRO A 35 -18.67 -7.54 9.20
CA PRO A 35 -18.82 -8.13 10.52
C PRO A 35 -20.23 -8.69 10.76
N GLY A 36 -20.35 -9.73 11.59
CA GLY A 36 -21.63 -10.41 11.83
C GLY A 36 -22.53 -9.68 12.82
N HIS A 37 -21.94 -8.81 13.65
CA HIS A 37 -22.65 -8.01 14.65
C HIS A 37 -22.23 -6.53 14.58
N PRO A 38 -23.14 -5.59 14.93
CA PRO A 38 -22.88 -4.14 14.82
C PRO A 38 -21.64 -3.62 15.57
N ASN A 39 -21.22 -4.31 16.63
CA ASN A 39 -20.08 -3.91 17.48
C ASN A 39 -18.86 -4.83 17.31
N GLU A 40 -18.88 -5.71 16.31
CA GLU A 40 -17.77 -6.63 16.06
C GLU A 40 -16.76 -5.97 15.11
N THR A 41 -15.53 -5.78 15.59
CA THR A 41 -14.41 -5.39 14.73
C THR A 41 -13.76 -6.64 14.13
N LYS A 42 -13.85 -6.80 12.81
CA LYS A 42 -13.11 -7.84 12.08
C LYS A 42 -11.95 -7.22 11.30
N VAL A 43 -10.73 -7.64 11.63
CA VAL A 43 -9.52 -7.26 10.90
C VAL A 43 -9.46 -8.04 9.58
N GLY A 44 -9.71 -7.35 8.46
CA GLY A 44 -9.66 -7.95 7.12
C GLY A 44 -8.25 -8.26 6.63
N VAL A 45 -7.29 -7.39 6.93
CA VAL A 45 -5.86 -7.59 6.66
C VAL A 45 -5.08 -7.24 7.91
N LYS A 46 -4.16 -8.11 8.33
CA LYS A 46 -3.29 -7.84 9.47
C LYS A 46 -2.35 -6.68 9.16
N ALA A 47 -1.91 -5.98 10.21
CA ALA A 47 -0.84 -4.98 10.11
C ALA A 47 0.37 -5.57 9.38
N HIS A 48 0.85 -4.87 8.34
CA HIS A 48 1.99 -5.28 7.53
C HIS A 48 2.61 -4.08 6.83
N THR A 49 3.80 -4.29 6.27
CA THR A 49 4.39 -3.41 5.27
C THR A 49 4.29 -4.06 3.91
N ASP A 50 4.15 -3.24 2.87
CA ASP A 50 4.21 -3.75 1.51
C ASP A 50 5.62 -4.26 1.17
N ILE A 51 5.67 -5.25 0.28
CA ILE A 51 6.92 -5.87 -0.17
C ILE A 51 7.57 -5.04 -1.29
N ASN A 52 6.77 -4.29 -2.04
CA ASN A 52 7.23 -3.50 -3.18
C ASN A 52 7.60 -2.08 -2.74
N LEU A 53 8.39 -1.39 -3.57
CA LEU A 53 8.75 0.02 -3.37
C LEU A 53 7.53 0.95 -3.23
N MET A 54 6.45 0.66 -3.95
CA MET A 54 5.25 1.49 -4.01
C MET A 54 4.03 0.62 -4.33
N THR A 55 2.90 0.95 -3.70
CA THR A 55 1.59 0.36 -3.97
C THR A 55 0.62 1.47 -4.36
N ILE A 56 -0.16 1.24 -5.42
CA ILE A 56 -1.33 2.05 -5.74
C ILE A 56 -2.54 1.28 -5.20
N LEU A 57 -3.13 1.80 -4.13
CA LEU A 57 -4.32 1.21 -3.52
C LEU A 57 -5.56 1.94 -4.00
N SER A 58 -6.41 1.25 -4.77
CA SER A 58 -7.74 1.73 -5.13
C SER A 58 -8.76 1.08 -4.21
N HIS A 59 -9.36 1.87 -3.33
CA HIS A 59 -10.38 1.42 -2.37
C HIS A 59 -11.76 1.95 -2.76
N ASN A 60 -12.81 1.25 -2.33
CA ASN A 60 -14.19 1.73 -2.45
C ASN A 60 -14.49 2.74 -1.32
N GLN A 61 -15.67 3.35 -1.31
CA GLN A 61 -16.05 4.37 -0.31
C GLN A 61 -16.33 3.81 1.10
N VAL A 62 -15.80 2.62 1.42
CA VAL A 62 -15.95 1.97 2.74
C VAL A 62 -14.73 2.32 3.60
N GLN A 63 -14.96 2.60 4.88
CA GLN A 63 -13.91 2.90 5.86
C GLN A 63 -13.20 1.61 6.30
N GLY A 64 -11.98 1.75 6.84
CA GLY A 64 -11.24 0.64 7.48
C GLY A 64 -9.78 0.47 7.03
N LEU A 65 -9.30 1.27 6.08
CA LEU A 65 -7.86 1.42 5.86
C LEU A 65 -7.30 2.28 6.99
N GLU A 66 -6.27 1.77 7.66
CA GLU A 66 -5.56 2.51 8.70
C GLU A 66 -4.05 2.50 8.42
N VAL A 67 -3.37 3.56 8.82
CA VAL A 67 -1.91 3.68 8.76
C VAL A 67 -1.35 3.91 10.16
N LYS A 68 -0.30 3.17 10.51
CA LYS A 68 0.38 3.35 11.79
C LYS A 68 1.28 4.59 11.73
N THR A 69 1.03 5.52 12.64
CA THR A 69 1.87 6.70 12.86
C THR A 69 3.19 6.34 13.54
N LYS A 70 4.13 7.29 13.58
CA LYS A 70 5.41 7.13 14.28
C LYS A 70 5.25 6.96 15.79
N ASP A 71 4.17 7.50 16.36
CA ASP A 71 3.83 7.40 17.78
C ASP A 71 2.97 6.15 18.07
N ASP A 72 2.99 5.15 17.19
CA ASP A 72 2.30 3.87 17.30
C ASP A 72 0.76 3.91 17.34
N HIS A 73 0.14 5.04 17.00
CA HIS A 73 -1.30 5.17 16.83
C HIS A 73 -1.75 4.81 15.41
N TRP A 74 -2.95 4.24 15.27
CA TRP A 74 -3.61 3.98 13.98
C TRP A 74 -4.54 5.14 13.61
N ILE A 75 -4.46 5.61 12.36
CA ILE A 75 -5.29 6.67 11.78
C ILE A 75 -5.88 6.26 10.43
#